data_AF-A0A0D3IFR6-F1
#
_entry.id   AF-A0A0D3IFR6-F1
#
_cell.length_a   1.000
_cell.length_b   1.000
_cell.length_c   1.000
_cell.angle_alpha   90.00
_cell.angle_beta   90.00
_cell.angle_gamma   90.00
#
_symmetry.space_group_name_H-M   'P 1'
#
loop_
_entity.id
_entity.type
_entity.pdbx_description
1 polymer ?
#
loop_
_entity_poly.entity_id
_entity_poly.type
_entity_poly.pdbx_seq_one_letter_code
_entity_poly.pdbx_strand_id
1 'polypeptide(L)'
;MLFCVMPAAVSLVCKTPYRPLPRPLAADGDGEASFTYDSVQRRLPLIVESVIDKNSYSEALQADLRSLAGEIAAGEPLKPLAAPSAEWEDALAPLLAAGDTWLSAPWFVVENYLYKRMLELTDGPTGGADPFAAQKAESLDGAAAAFADMLSAGLTEGEMLADDTGELCAALEAAGGEEVVVVLDNCGLELVSDLLLVDGLLRCASPPRRARPVFVSDVVEADLAPTLAWLEEQGGGPLAGRLRDALADGRLLVESPEFYTGPLPFWEMPDELHARLAEAALVLTKGDANFRRLLGDLHWPHDTDFADLMREYWPTSLAALRTCKSGVLATPS
;
A
#
# COMPACT_ATOMS: atom_id res chain seq x y z
N MET A 1 1.50 15.36 6.19
CA MET A 1 0.90 14.01 6.33
C MET A 1 -0.49 14.14 6.92
N LEU A 2 -1.35 13.14 6.69
CA LEU A 2 -2.59 12.94 7.42
C LEU A 2 -2.32 11.79 8.38
N PHE A 3 -2.53 12.03 9.67
CA PHE A 3 -2.42 11.05 10.74
C PHE A 3 -3.78 11.02 11.42
N CYS A 4 -4.52 9.91 11.30
CA CYS A 4 -5.85 9.79 11.92
C CYS A 4 -5.88 8.56 12.82
N VAL A 5 -6.27 8.71 14.09
CA VAL A 5 -6.35 7.60 15.07
C VAL A 5 -7.78 7.22 15.41
N MET A 6 -8.01 5.92 15.48
CA MET A 6 -9.25 5.32 15.95
C MET A 6 -9.06 4.57 17.27
N PRO A 7 -9.63 5.01 18.40
CA PRO A 7 -9.55 4.26 19.66
C PRO A 7 -10.64 3.18 19.80
N ALA A 8 -10.18 2.00 20.24
CA ALA A 8 -10.87 0.78 20.73
C ALA A 8 -12.16 0.33 20.01
N ALA A 9 -12.11 -0.91 19.50
CA ALA A 9 -13.17 -1.55 18.73
C ALA A 9 -14.54 -1.55 19.44
N VAL A 10 -15.56 -1.13 18.70
CA VAL A 10 -16.94 -1.54 18.97
C VAL A 10 -17.12 -2.90 18.29
N SER A 11 -17.77 -3.85 18.95
CA SER A 11 -18.15 -5.13 18.33
C SER A 11 -18.89 -4.86 17.01
N LEU A 12 -18.21 -5.07 15.89
CA LEU A 12 -18.77 -4.79 14.56
C LEU A 12 -19.87 -5.79 14.24
N VAL A 13 -20.99 -5.28 13.75
CA VAL A 13 -22.12 -6.09 13.27
C VAL A 13 -21.98 -6.37 11.76
N CYS A 14 -21.13 -5.63 11.05
CA CYS A 14 -21.00 -5.65 9.59
C CYS A 14 -19.54 -5.43 9.15
N LYS A 15 -19.14 -6.04 8.03
CA LYS A 15 -17.82 -5.84 7.37
C LYS A 15 -17.84 -4.76 6.29
N THR A 16 -19.01 -4.23 5.98
CA THR A 16 -19.21 -3.20 4.95
C THR A 16 -19.72 -1.92 5.62
N PRO A 17 -19.25 -0.73 5.18
CA PRO A 17 -19.85 0.53 5.60
C PRO A 17 -21.38 0.47 5.43
N TYR A 18 -22.12 0.86 6.47
CA TYR A 18 -23.58 0.88 6.41
C TYR A 18 -24.11 2.16 5.78
N ARG A 19 -23.27 3.19 5.66
CA ARG A 19 -23.62 4.43 4.95
C ARG A 19 -23.61 4.23 3.43
N PRO A 20 -24.40 5.02 2.66
CA PRO A 20 -24.32 5.00 1.21
C PRO A 20 -22.92 5.32 0.71
N LEU A 21 -22.39 4.47 -0.17
CA LEU A 21 -21.09 4.67 -0.79
C LEU A 21 -21.19 5.73 -1.91
N PRO A 22 -20.34 6.76 -1.91
CA PRO A 22 -20.22 7.67 -3.06
C PRO A 22 -19.74 6.93 -4.31
N ARG A 23 -19.83 7.60 -5.46
CA ARG A 23 -19.26 7.05 -6.70
C ARG A 23 -17.74 6.90 -6.58
N PRO A 24 -17.14 5.90 -7.26
CA PRO A 24 -15.70 5.78 -7.35
C PRO A 24 -15.07 6.94 -8.13
N LEU A 25 -13.79 7.20 -7.85
CA LEU A 25 -12.94 7.99 -8.73
C LEU A 25 -12.75 7.22 -10.04
N ALA A 26 -12.89 7.90 -11.17
CA ALA A 26 -12.70 7.34 -12.51
C ALA A 26 -12.27 8.47 -13.45
N ALA A 27 -11.39 8.19 -14.41
CA ALA A 27 -10.79 9.23 -15.25
C ALA A 27 -11.86 10.05 -16.01
N ASP A 28 -12.78 9.36 -16.70
CA ASP A 28 -13.88 10.02 -17.42
C ASP A 28 -14.88 10.68 -16.48
N GLY A 29 -15.17 10.01 -15.36
CA GLY A 29 -16.12 10.50 -14.36
C GLY A 29 -15.65 11.77 -13.63
N ASP A 30 -14.33 11.96 -13.53
CA ASP A 30 -13.70 13.09 -12.81
C ASP A 30 -13.27 14.21 -13.76
N GLY A 31 -13.13 13.91 -15.06
CA GLY A 31 -12.83 14.85 -16.11
C GLY A 31 -11.33 15.11 -16.32
N GLU A 32 -10.99 15.68 -17.49
CA GLU A 32 -9.61 15.82 -17.99
C GLU A 32 -8.66 16.63 -17.10
N ALA A 33 -9.21 17.56 -16.32
CA ALA A 33 -8.43 18.40 -15.39
C ALA A 33 -8.14 17.71 -14.05
N SER A 34 -8.68 16.51 -13.82
CA SER A 34 -8.51 15.78 -12.57
C SER A 34 -7.16 15.07 -12.49
N PHE A 35 -6.69 14.86 -11.25
CA PHE A 35 -5.53 14.03 -11.00
C PHE A 35 -5.75 12.57 -11.41
N THR A 36 -6.98 12.06 -11.29
CA THR A 36 -7.39 10.73 -11.72
C THR A 36 -7.15 10.56 -13.22
N TYR A 37 -7.61 11.51 -14.03
CA TYR A 37 -7.43 11.49 -15.48
C TYR A 37 -5.95 11.57 -15.87
N ASP A 38 -5.18 12.50 -15.31
CA ASP A 38 -3.74 12.60 -15.58
C ASP A 38 -2.99 11.31 -15.18
N SER A 39 -3.40 10.69 -14.07
CA SER A 39 -2.78 9.43 -13.63
C SER A 39 -3.02 8.32 -14.62
N VAL A 40 -4.27 8.10 -15.05
CA VAL A 40 -4.60 7.05 -16.02
C VAL A 40 -4.00 7.34 -17.40
N GLN A 41 -4.22 8.53 -17.96
CA GLN A 41 -3.86 8.83 -19.34
C GLN A 41 -2.36 9.08 -19.57
N ARG A 42 -1.65 9.59 -18.55
CA ARG A 42 -0.23 9.95 -18.68
C ARG A 42 0.66 9.07 -17.82
N ARG A 43 0.36 8.92 -16.53
CA ARG A 43 1.29 8.28 -15.60
C ARG A 43 1.34 6.77 -15.77
N LEU A 44 0.20 6.10 -15.95
CA LEU A 44 0.14 4.65 -16.12
C LEU A 44 0.92 4.15 -17.36
N PRO A 45 0.77 4.72 -18.57
CA PRO A 45 1.61 4.36 -19.71
C PRO A 45 3.11 4.57 -19.47
N LEU A 46 3.48 5.66 -18.78
CA LEU A 46 4.88 5.95 -18.46
C LEU A 46 5.50 4.95 -17.48
N ILE A 47 4.70 4.34 -16.58
CA ILE A 47 5.17 3.26 -15.72
C ILE A 47 5.59 2.06 -16.59
N VAL A 48 4.77 1.71 -17.59
CA VAL A 48 5.07 0.60 -18.51
C VAL A 48 6.35 0.87 -19.30
N GLU A 49 6.50 2.08 -19.86
CA GLU A 49 7.73 2.46 -20.57
C GLU A 49 8.96 2.43 -19.63
N SER A 50 8.81 2.89 -18.38
CA SER A 50 9.92 2.79 -17.42
C SER A 50 10.30 1.35 -17.09
N VAL A 51 9.34 0.42 -17.04
CA VAL A 51 9.61 -1.01 -16.86
C VAL A 51 10.36 -1.57 -18.07
N ILE A 52 9.97 -1.20 -19.29
CA ILE A 52 10.68 -1.59 -20.51
C ILE A 52 12.12 -1.07 -20.49
N ASP A 53 12.33 0.20 -20.19
CA ASP A 53 13.64 0.86 -20.25
C ASP A 53 14.64 0.31 -19.22
N LYS A 54 14.14 -0.15 -18.06
CA LYS A 54 14.98 -0.63 -16.95
C LYS A 54 15.25 -2.13 -16.99
N ASN A 55 14.68 -2.86 -17.95
CA ASN A 55 14.81 -4.30 -18.06
C ASN A 55 15.31 -4.74 -19.44
N SER A 56 16.06 -5.84 -19.48
CA SER A 56 16.53 -6.44 -20.73
C SER A 56 15.53 -7.46 -21.26
N TYR A 57 14.41 -6.99 -21.82
CA TYR A 57 13.38 -7.84 -22.42
C TYR A 57 13.58 -8.11 -23.91
N SER A 58 13.02 -9.22 -24.40
CA SER A 58 12.98 -9.54 -25.84
C SER A 58 12.14 -8.51 -26.60
N GLU A 59 12.42 -8.33 -27.90
CA GLU A 59 11.64 -7.42 -28.75
C GLU A 59 10.14 -7.73 -28.74
N ALA A 60 9.79 -9.02 -28.67
CA ALA A 60 8.39 -9.46 -28.57
C ALA A 60 7.72 -8.98 -27.27
N LEU A 61 8.35 -9.22 -26.12
CA LEU A 61 7.79 -8.79 -24.83
C LEU A 61 7.73 -7.26 -24.71
N GLN A 62 8.73 -6.54 -25.24
CA GLN A 62 8.67 -5.09 -25.32
C GLN A 62 7.49 -4.61 -26.17
N ALA A 63 7.21 -5.28 -27.30
CA ALA A 63 6.06 -4.94 -28.13
C ALA A 63 4.74 -5.19 -27.41
N ASP A 64 4.61 -6.30 -26.67
CA ASP A 64 3.41 -6.62 -25.90
C ASP A 64 3.17 -5.60 -24.77
N LEU A 65 4.23 -5.21 -24.04
CA LEU A 65 4.16 -4.15 -23.01
C LEU A 65 3.78 -2.79 -23.63
N ARG A 66 4.37 -2.40 -24.77
CA ARG A 66 3.98 -1.16 -25.45
C ARG A 66 2.54 -1.21 -25.99
N SER A 67 2.06 -2.38 -26.38
CA SER A 67 0.65 -2.58 -26.73
C SER A 67 -0.25 -2.31 -25.52
N LEU A 68 0.11 -2.79 -24.33
CA LEU A 68 -0.60 -2.48 -23.09
C LEU A 68 -0.60 -0.96 -22.80
N ALA A 69 0.54 -0.28 -22.93
CA ALA A 69 0.62 1.17 -22.77
C ALA A 69 -0.30 1.92 -23.77
N GLY A 70 -0.36 1.42 -25.01
CA GLY A 70 -1.26 1.94 -26.05
C GLY A 70 -2.75 1.74 -25.74
N GLU A 71 -3.14 0.57 -25.20
CA GLU A 71 -4.51 0.28 -24.75
C GLU A 71 -4.98 1.31 -23.70
N ILE A 72 -4.10 1.64 -22.74
CA ILE A 72 -4.37 2.60 -21.67
C ILE A 72 -4.57 4.00 -22.24
N ALA A 73 -3.61 4.47 -23.06
CA ALA A 73 -3.63 5.81 -23.63
C ALA A 73 -4.81 6.03 -24.61
N ALA A 74 -5.24 4.98 -25.30
CA ALA A 74 -6.41 5.04 -26.18
C ALA A 74 -7.75 4.92 -25.42
N GLY A 75 -7.73 4.60 -24.12
CA GLY A 75 -8.94 4.36 -23.35
C GLY A 75 -9.73 3.15 -23.85
N GLU A 76 -9.03 2.08 -24.24
CA GLU A 76 -9.66 0.87 -24.77
C GLU A 76 -10.49 0.13 -23.70
N PRO A 77 -11.45 -0.72 -24.12
CA PRO A 77 -12.16 -1.61 -23.21
C PRO A 77 -11.22 -2.49 -22.39
N LEU A 78 -11.57 -2.72 -21.12
CA LEU A 78 -10.88 -3.69 -20.28
C LEU A 78 -10.97 -5.10 -20.89
N LYS A 79 -9.96 -5.93 -20.61
CA LYS A 79 -9.88 -7.30 -21.14
C LYS A 79 -9.87 -8.32 -19.99
N PRO A 80 -10.40 -9.54 -20.20
CA PRO A 80 -10.24 -10.61 -19.22
C PRO A 80 -8.77 -10.88 -18.91
N LEU A 81 -8.49 -11.21 -17.64
CA LEU A 81 -7.19 -11.73 -17.22
C LEU A 81 -7.03 -13.18 -17.70
N ALA A 82 -5.79 -13.62 -17.89
CA ALA A 82 -5.52 -14.98 -18.38
C ALA A 82 -5.78 -16.04 -17.30
N ALA A 83 -5.44 -15.72 -16.04
CA ALA A 83 -5.66 -16.59 -14.89
C ALA A 83 -6.02 -15.76 -13.64
N PRO A 84 -7.24 -15.18 -13.60
CA PRO A 84 -7.69 -14.40 -12.46
C PRO A 84 -7.87 -15.29 -11.22
N SER A 85 -7.55 -14.75 -10.04
CA SER A 85 -8.06 -15.28 -8.78
C SER A 85 -9.56 -15.00 -8.69
N ALA A 86 -10.26 -15.64 -7.74
CA ALA A 86 -11.69 -15.37 -7.52
C ALA A 86 -11.96 -13.88 -7.25
N GLU A 87 -11.12 -13.24 -6.45
CA GLU A 87 -11.17 -11.80 -6.17
C GLU A 87 -11.08 -10.95 -7.46
N TRP A 88 -10.15 -11.28 -8.36
CA TRP A 88 -10.01 -10.56 -9.63
C TRP A 88 -11.18 -10.81 -10.58
N GLU A 89 -11.71 -12.03 -10.61
CA GLU A 89 -12.89 -12.38 -11.42
C GLU A 89 -14.11 -11.57 -10.94
N ASP A 90 -14.37 -11.56 -9.63
CA ASP A 90 -15.51 -10.87 -9.03
C ASP A 90 -15.45 -9.35 -9.26
N ALA A 91 -14.25 -8.76 -9.16
CA ALA A 91 -14.04 -7.34 -9.40
C ALA A 91 -14.16 -6.95 -10.89
N LEU A 92 -13.67 -7.80 -11.80
CA LEU A 92 -13.53 -7.44 -13.22
C LEU A 92 -14.74 -7.85 -14.07
N ALA A 93 -15.41 -8.96 -13.77
CA ALA A 93 -16.57 -9.45 -14.49
C ALA A 93 -17.69 -8.40 -14.71
N PRO A 94 -18.13 -7.62 -13.70
CA PRO A 94 -19.15 -6.60 -13.91
C PRO A 94 -18.68 -5.47 -14.83
N LEU A 95 -17.41 -5.07 -14.74
CA LEU A 95 -16.81 -4.02 -15.58
C LEU A 95 -16.72 -4.47 -17.04
N LEU A 96 -16.29 -5.71 -17.27
CA LEU A 96 -16.25 -6.31 -18.61
C LEU A 96 -17.66 -6.43 -19.23
N ALA A 97 -18.65 -6.83 -18.43
CA ALA A 97 -20.03 -6.94 -18.88
C ALA A 97 -20.64 -5.57 -19.22
N ALA A 98 -20.23 -4.51 -18.52
CA ALA A 98 -20.63 -3.14 -18.80
C ALA A 98 -19.89 -2.54 -20.02
N GLY A 99 -18.80 -3.17 -20.47
CA GLY A 99 -17.93 -2.64 -21.52
C GLY A 99 -17.09 -1.45 -21.04
N ASP A 100 -16.76 -1.43 -19.74
CA ASP A 100 -15.92 -0.38 -19.17
C ASP A 100 -14.53 -0.37 -19.78
N THR A 101 -13.95 0.82 -19.82
CA THR A 101 -12.63 1.10 -20.39
C THR A 101 -11.63 1.41 -19.29
N TRP A 102 -10.36 1.57 -19.69
CA TRP A 102 -9.33 2.16 -18.83
C TRP A 102 -9.74 3.52 -18.23
N LEU A 103 -10.66 4.26 -18.88
CA LEU A 103 -11.08 5.59 -18.44
C LEU A 103 -12.37 5.61 -17.61
N SER A 104 -13.32 4.70 -17.90
CA SER A 104 -14.61 4.66 -17.21
C SER A 104 -14.60 3.80 -15.95
N ALA A 105 -13.74 2.79 -15.87
CA ALA A 105 -13.64 1.92 -14.71
C ALA A 105 -13.09 2.66 -13.46
N PRO A 106 -13.39 2.16 -12.25
CA PRO A 106 -12.85 2.71 -11.00
C PRO A 106 -11.32 2.78 -11.03
N TRP A 107 -10.76 3.93 -10.66
CA TRP A 107 -9.32 4.20 -10.76
C TRP A 107 -8.49 3.21 -9.94
N PHE A 108 -8.91 2.88 -8.72
CA PHE A 108 -8.21 1.86 -7.91
C PHE A 108 -8.12 0.50 -8.61
N VAL A 109 -9.20 0.07 -9.28
CA VAL A 109 -9.21 -1.18 -10.06
C VAL A 109 -8.27 -1.05 -11.25
N VAL A 110 -8.35 0.05 -12.00
CA VAL A 110 -7.51 0.33 -13.18
C VAL A 110 -6.02 0.32 -12.84
N GLU A 111 -5.64 0.95 -11.73
CA GLU A 111 -4.26 1.03 -11.28
C GLU A 111 -3.71 -0.36 -10.91
N ASN A 112 -4.44 -1.14 -10.09
CA ASN A 112 -4.05 -2.52 -9.76
C ASN A 112 -4.09 -3.44 -10.99
N TYR A 113 -5.03 -3.22 -11.91
CA TYR A 113 -5.19 -4.01 -13.13
C TYR A 113 -4.01 -3.82 -14.07
N LEU A 114 -3.45 -2.62 -14.18
CA LEU A 114 -2.18 -2.38 -14.87
C LEU A 114 -1.08 -3.29 -14.32
N TYR A 115 -0.85 -3.29 -13.00
CA TYR A 115 0.19 -4.11 -12.39
C TYR A 115 -0.03 -5.60 -12.64
N LYS A 116 -1.28 -6.06 -12.50
CA LYS A 116 -1.64 -7.45 -12.79
C LYS A 116 -1.36 -7.84 -14.25
N ARG A 117 -1.73 -6.98 -15.21
CA ARG A 117 -1.47 -7.20 -16.64
C ARG A 117 0.02 -7.21 -16.97
N MET A 118 0.83 -6.35 -16.34
CA MET A 118 2.29 -6.40 -16.49
C MET A 118 2.86 -7.72 -15.96
N LEU A 119 2.42 -8.17 -14.79
CA LEU A 119 2.87 -9.44 -14.21
C LEU A 119 2.50 -10.66 -15.08
N GLU A 120 1.33 -10.65 -15.74
CA GLU A 120 0.95 -11.71 -16.69
C GLU A 120 1.87 -11.73 -17.92
N LEU A 121 2.28 -10.57 -18.43
CA LEU A 121 3.16 -10.47 -19.59
C LEU A 121 4.60 -10.86 -19.26
N THR A 122 5.09 -10.55 -18.05
CA THR A 122 6.48 -10.80 -17.65
C THR A 122 6.69 -12.14 -16.92
N ASP A 123 5.65 -12.98 -16.85
CA ASP A 123 5.58 -14.21 -16.03
C ASP A 123 5.81 -14.00 -14.52
N GLY A 124 5.76 -12.74 -14.06
CA GLY A 124 5.87 -12.31 -12.66
C GLY A 124 6.96 -13.02 -11.84
N PRO A 125 6.85 -13.06 -10.50
CA PRO A 125 7.76 -13.83 -9.64
C PRO A 125 7.50 -15.35 -9.67
N THR A 126 6.44 -15.80 -10.36
CA THR A 126 6.07 -17.23 -10.48
C THR A 126 6.78 -17.97 -11.61
N GLY A 127 7.45 -17.24 -12.50
CA GLY A 127 8.17 -17.80 -13.66
C GLY A 127 9.20 -16.86 -14.30
N GLY A 128 9.13 -15.55 -14.03
CA GLY A 128 10.06 -14.52 -14.49
C GLY A 128 10.80 -13.79 -13.36
N ALA A 129 11.54 -12.74 -13.74
CA ALA A 129 12.13 -11.80 -12.79
C ALA A 129 11.11 -10.71 -12.40
N ASP A 130 11.19 -10.17 -11.18
CA ASP A 130 10.37 -9.03 -10.76
C ASP A 130 10.63 -7.83 -11.71
N PRO A 131 9.62 -7.36 -12.48
CA PRO A 131 9.79 -6.27 -13.44
C PRO A 131 10.17 -4.94 -12.78
N PHE A 132 9.99 -4.81 -11.46
CA PHE A 132 10.27 -3.60 -10.69
C PHE A 132 11.61 -3.67 -9.92
N ALA A 133 12.32 -4.80 -9.95
CA ALA A 133 13.54 -5.01 -9.16
C ALA A 133 14.60 -3.91 -9.37
N ALA A 134 14.82 -3.49 -10.62
CA ALA A 134 15.77 -2.43 -10.95
C ALA A 134 15.37 -1.07 -10.33
N GLN A 135 14.07 -0.74 -10.39
CA GLN A 135 13.54 0.49 -9.78
C GLN A 135 13.67 0.47 -8.26
N LYS A 136 13.41 -0.67 -7.62
CA LYS A 136 13.56 -0.86 -6.17
C LYS A 136 15.02 -0.70 -5.74
N ALA A 137 15.96 -1.29 -6.48
CA ALA A 137 17.39 -1.15 -6.22
C ALA A 137 17.86 0.31 -6.35
N GLU A 138 17.48 1.01 -7.43
CA GLU A 138 17.81 2.43 -7.61
C GLU A 138 17.23 3.31 -6.48
N SER A 139 16.01 3.01 -6.02
CA SER A 139 15.38 3.71 -4.90
C SER A 139 16.17 3.54 -3.60
N LEU A 140 16.69 2.33 -3.37
CA LEU A 140 17.51 2.03 -2.20
C LEU A 140 18.91 2.67 -2.30
N ASP A 141 19.55 2.65 -3.47
CA ASP A 141 20.83 3.33 -3.70
C ASP A 141 20.71 4.84 -3.47
N GLY A 142 19.61 5.44 -3.94
CA GLY A 142 19.30 6.85 -3.71
C GLY A 142 19.03 7.22 -2.23
N ALA A 143 18.79 6.23 -1.36
CA ALA A 143 18.44 6.44 0.05
C ALA A 143 19.64 6.74 0.96
N ALA A 144 20.88 6.51 0.50
CA ALA A 144 22.07 6.50 1.38
C ALA A 144 22.30 7.84 2.12
N ALA A 145 22.18 8.96 1.40
CA ALA A 145 22.37 10.28 1.99
C ALA A 145 21.30 10.59 3.05
N ALA A 146 20.03 10.32 2.72
CA ALA A 146 18.91 10.53 3.64
C ALA A 146 19.00 9.63 4.87
N PHE A 147 19.45 8.38 4.71
CA PHE A 147 19.66 7.46 5.83
C PHE A 147 20.81 7.94 6.74
N ALA A 148 21.91 8.45 6.18
CA ALA A 148 22.99 9.05 6.96
C ALA A 148 22.51 10.27 7.77
N ASP A 149 21.64 11.09 7.19
CA ASP A 149 20.99 12.21 7.88
C ASP A 149 20.08 11.71 9.02
N MET A 150 19.27 10.67 8.78
CA MET A 150 18.43 10.05 9.83
C MET A 150 19.24 9.54 11.02
N LEU A 151 20.43 8.96 10.77
CA LEU A 151 21.32 8.51 11.82
C LEU A 151 21.97 9.65 12.61
N SER A 152 22.13 10.83 12.02
CA SER A 152 22.96 11.92 12.55
C SER A 152 22.20 13.12 13.09
N ALA A 153 21.07 13.50 12.48
CA ALA A 153 20.41 14.79 12.72
C ALA A 153 19.07 14.69 13.47
N GLY A 154 18.50 13.50 13.65
CA GLY A 154 17.11 13.36 14.11
C GLY A 154 16.10 13.84 13.07
N LEU A 155 14.81 13.57 13.29
CA LEU A 155 13.74 13.87 12.33
C LEU A 155 13.59 15.38 12.11
N THR A 156 13.40 15.80 10.87
CA THR A 156 13.08 17.18 10.49
C THR A 156 11.57 17.43 10.60
N GLU A 157 11.16 18.60 11.07
CA GLU A 157 9.77 19.03 11.05
C GLU A 157 9.30 19.22 9.59
N GLY A 158 8.23 18.53 9.21
CA GLY A 158 7.54 18.71 7.94
C GLY A 158 6.14 19.31 8.15
N GLU A 159 5.59 19.94 7.12
CA GLU A 159 4.21 20.47 7.18
C GLU A 159 3.21 19.30 7.23
N MET A 160 2.42 19.25 8.29
CA MET A 160 1.35 18.26 8.50
C MET A 160 -0.02 18.93 8.37
N LEU A 161 -0.92 18.28 7.60
CA LEU A 161 -2.29 18.76 7.44
C LEU A 161 -3.16 18.32 8.62
N ALA A 162 -2.85 17.15 9.18
CA ALA A 162 -3.34 16.71 10.48
C ALA A 162 -2.24 15.92 11.18
N ASP A 163 -2.20 16.05 12.49
CA ASP A 163 -1.12 15.52 13.32
C ASP A 163 -1.70 14.95 14.63
N ASP A 164 -2.20 13.72 14.56
CA ASP A 164 -2.62 12.97 15.76
C ASP A 164 -1.46 12.12 16.33
N THR A 165 -0.21 12.64 16.27
CA THR A 165 0.96 11.94 16.83
C THR A 165 0.81 11.71 18.33
N GLY A 166 0.11 12.60 19.06
CA GLY A 166 -0.19 12.42 20.48
C GLY A 166 -1.08 11.20 20.73
N GLU A 167 -2.12 11.05 19.92
CA GLU A 167 -3.09 9.96 19.94
C GLU A 167 -2.43 8.65 19.54
N LEU A 168 -1.50 8.66 18.57
CA LEU A 168 -0.68 7.49 18.23
C LEU A 168 0.14 7.04 19.43
N CYS A 169 0.86 7.97 20.05
CA CYS A 169 1.68 7.66 21.21
C CYS A 169 0.81 7.04 22.32
N ALA A 170 -0.35 7.63 22.58
CA ALA A 170 -1.31 7.10 23.55
C ALA A 170 -1.84 5.71 23.17
N ALA A 171 -2.14 5.46 21.89
CA ALA A 171 -2.58 4.14 21.40
C ALA A 171 -1.48 3.09 21.51
N LEU A 172 -0.23 3.46 21.21
CA LEU A 172 0.95 2.59 21.36
C LEU A 172 1.23 2.26 22.83
N GLU A 173 1.09 3.23 23.73
CA GLU A 173 1.19 3.03 25.17
C GLU A 173 0.08 2.10 25.66
N ALA A 174 -1.16 2.34 25.25
CA ALA A 174 -2.32 1.51 25.60
C ALA A 174 -2.19 0.06 25.09
N ALA A 175 -1.62 -0.12 23.89
CA ALA A 175 -1.33 -1.44 23.32
C ALA A 175 -0.29 -2.24 24.13
N GLY A 176 0.53 -1.59 24.97
CA GLY A 176 1.48 -2.28 25.84
C GLY A 176 2.38 -3.26 25.10
N GLY A 177 2.42 -4.52 25.53
CA GLY A 177 3.18 -5.60 24.88
C GLY A 177 2.45 -6.33 23.75
N GLU A 178 1.25 -5.89 23.36
CA GLU A 178 0.44 -6.54 22.32
C GLU A 178 0.95 -6.23 20.90
N GLU A 179 0.52 -7.05 19.94
CA GLU A 179 0.99 -6.97 18.56
C GLU A 179 0.54 -5.67 17.88
N VAL A 180 1.48 -5.04 17.16
CA VAL A 180 1.22 -3.93 16.25
C VAL A 180 1.48 -4.39 14.81
N VAL A 181 0.49 -4.22 13.94
CA VAL A 181 0.61 -4.52 12.51
C VAL A 181 1.01 -3.24 11.77
N VAL A 182 1.92 -3.35 10.81
CA VAL A 182 2.35 -2.24 9.95
C VAL A 182 2.12 -2.65 8.50
N VAL A 183 1.07 -2.13 7.87
CA VAL A 183 0.85 -2.30 6.43
C VAL A 183 1.77 -1.34 5.68
N LEU A 184 2.72 -1.90 4.93
CA LEU A 184 3.77 -1.16 4.24
C LEU A 184 3.24 -0.48 2.96
N ASP A 185 4.05 0.41 2.38
CA ASP A 185 3.76 1.09 1.10
C ASP A 185 4.88 0.81 0.09
N ASN A 186 6.01 1.54 0.17
CA ASN A 186 7.05 1.51 -0.85
C ASN A 186 8.36 0.83 -0.40
N CYS A 187 9.16 0.39 -1.39
CA CYS A 187 10.57 0.02 -1.23
C CYS A 187 11.50 1.22 -0.95
N GLY A 188 12.81 0.95 -0.89
CA GLY A 188 13.85 1.97 -0.79
C GLY A 188 13.87 2.68 0.56
N LEU A 189 13.97 4.01 0.55
CA LEU A 189 14.04 4.82 1.79
C LEU A 189 12.79 4.64 2.67
N GLU A 190 11.61 4.43 2.09
CA GLU A 190 10.38 4.22 2.87
C GLU A 190 10.44 2.90 3.64
N LEU A 191 10.82 1.79 3.00
CA LEU A 191 11.04 0.53 3.69
C LEU A 191 12.12 0.65 4.78
N VAL A 192 13.21 1.37 4.52
CA VAL A 192 14.25 1.65 5.53
C VAL A 192 13.65 2.39 6.74
N SER A 193 12.83 3.41 6.49
CA SER A 193 12.14 4.19 7.53
C SER A 193 11.13 3.34 8.30
N ASP A 194 10.42 2.44 7.62
CA ASP A 194 9.45 1.54 8.22
C ASP A 194 10.14 0.47 9.07
N LEU A 195 11.31 -0.03 8.66
CA LEU A 195 12.11 -0.94 9.48
C LEU A 195 12.69 -0.25 10.72
N LEU A 196 13.04 1.03 10.63
CA LEU A 196 13.40 1.85 11.79
C LEU A 196 12.20 2.00 12.76
N LEU A 197 11.00 2.26 12.23
CA LEU A 197 9.77 2.31 13.02
C LEU A 197 9.50 0.96 13.69
N VAL A 198 9.58 -0.14 12.96
CA VAL A 198 9.38 -1.51 13.46
C VAL A 198 10.37 -1.84 14.57
N ASP A 199 11.66 -1.53 14.40
CA ASP A 199 12.66 -1.70 15.48
C ASP A 199 12.31 -0.84 16.72
N GLY A 200 11.84 0.38 16.52
CA GLY A 200 11.34 1.25 17.59
C GLY A 200 10.16 0.62 18.34
N LEU A 201 9.16 0.13 17.60
CA LEU A 201 7.97 -0.54 18.14
C LEU A 201 8.35 -1.76 18.97
N LEU A 202 9.21 -2.63 18.46
CA LEU A 202 9.68 -3.83 19.17
C LEU A 202 10.37 -3.50 20.51
N ARG A 203 10.96 -2.31 20.64
CA ARG A 203 11.72 -1.88 21.82
C ARG A 203 10.95 -0.98 22.78
N CYS A 204 9.87 -0.34 22.36
CA CYS A 204 9.18 0.68 23.16
C CYS A 204 8.20 0.12 24.21
N ALA A 205 8.09 -1.21 24.36
CA ALA A 205 7.16 -1.85 25.28
C ALA A 205 7.85 -2.77 26.31
N SER A 206 7.19 -2.93 27.47
CA SER A 206 7.53 -3.93 28.48
C SER A 206 6.27 -4.70 28.91
N PRO A 207 6.14 -6.01 28.61
CA PRO A 207 7.10 -6.84 27.87
C PRO A 207 7.29 -6.39 26.41
N PRO A 208 8.41 -6.76 25.74
CA PRO A 208 8.63 -6.43 24.33
C PRO A 208 7.45 -6.89 23.48
N ARG A 209 6.94 -5.98 22.64
CA ARG A 209 5.81 -6.28 21.76
C ARG A 209 6.24 -7.07 20.52
N ARG A 210 5.26 -7.67 19.85
CA ARG A 210 5.42 -8.19 18.48
C ARG A 210 5.10 -7.10 17.47
N ALA A 211 5.78 -7.12 16.33
CA ALA A 211 5.48 -6.27 15.20
C ALA A 211 5.34 -7.11 13.93
N ARG A 212 4.39 -6.72 13.07
CA ARG A 212 4.14 -7.44 11.82
C ARG A 212 4.05 -6.52 10.61
N PRO A 213 5.13 -6.39 9.82
CA PRO A 213 5.06 -5.80 8.51
C PRO A 213 4.23 -6.67 7.56
N VAL A 214 3.23 -6.04 6.96
CA VAL A 214 2.42 -6.62 5.89
C VAL A 214 2.89 -6.00 4.58
N PHE A 215 3.45 -6.85 3.74
CA PHE A 215 4.00 -6.50 2.44
C PHE A 215 2.86 -6.36 1.43
N VAL A 216 3.04 -5.44 0.48
CA VAL A 216 2.03 -5.03 -0.50
C VAL A 216 2.60 -5.16 -1.92
N SER A 217 1.97 -4.59 -2.94
CA SER A 217 2.46 -4.69 -4.33
C SER A 217 3.87 -4.12 -4.51
N ASP A 218 4.16 -3.00 -3.87
CA ASP A 218 5.36 -2.19 -4.13
C ASP A 218 6.55 -2.61 -3.27
N VAL A 219 6.31 -3.42 -2.23
CA VAL A 219 7.33 -4.01 -1.37
C VAL A 219 6.90 -5.41 -0.98
N VAL A 220 7.72 -6.40 -1.32
CA VAL A 220 7.47 -7.84 -1.08
C VAL A 220 8.47 -8.43 -0.08
N GLU A 221 8.16 -9.58 0.52
CA GLU A 221 9.05 -10.22 1.51
C GLU A 221 10.48 -10.43 0.99
N ALA A 222 10.63 -10.69 -0.31
CA ALA A 222 11.94 -10.83 -0.96
C ALA A 222 12.81 -9.56 -0.90
N ASP A 223 12.22 -8.38 -0.70
CA ASP A 223 12.92 -7.10 -0.59
C ASP A 223 13.57 -6.90 0.80
N LEU A 224 13.18 -7.70 1.81
CA LEU A 224 13.68 -7.54 3.18
C LEU A 224 15.17 -7.88 3.32
N ALA A 225 15.60 -9.03 2.80
CA ALA A 225 16.99 -9.46 2.94
C ALA A 225 17.99 -8.52 2.24
N PRO A 226 17.76 -8.07 0.98
CA PRO A 226 18.57 -7.05 0.34
C PRO A 226 18.59 -5.73 1.11
N THR A 227 17.46 -5.30 1.64
CA THR A 227 17.38 -4.05 2.43
C THR A 227 18.17 -4.14 3.73
N LEU A 228 18.12 -5.28 4.44
CA LEU A 228 18.92 -5.50 5.65
C LEU A 228 20.42 -5.54 5.34
N ALA A 229 20.83 -6.14 4.22
CA ALA A 229 22.23 -6.13 3.78
C ALA A 229 22.70 -4.71 3.45
N TRP A 230 21.89 -3.95 2.72
CA TRP A 230 22.16 -2.55 2.41
C TRP A 230 22.29 -1.71 3.69
N LEU A 231 21.40 -1.90 4.68
CA LEU A 231 21.50 -1.22 5.98
C LEU A 231 22.84 -1.48 6.66
N GLU A 232 23.37 -2.71 6.61
CA GLU A 232 24.69 -3.02 7.16
C GLU A 232 25.81 -2.27 6.45
N GLU A 233 25.77 -2.22 5.12
CA GLU A 233 26.74 -1.51 4.29
C GLU A 233 26.73 0.00 4.56
N GLN A 234 25.56 0.58 4.83
CA GLN A 234 25.40 2.00 5.16
C GLN A 234 25.66 2.34 6.65
N GLY A 235 26.20 1.40 7.44
CA GLY A 235 26.55 1.63 8.85
C GLY A 235 25.39 1.41 9.85
N GLY A 236 24.25 0.92 9.39
CA GLY A 236 23.08 0.49 10.17
C GLY A 236 23.18 -0.93 10.75
N GLY A 237 24.38 -1.52 10.84
CA GLY A 237 24.59 -2.91 11.27
C GLY A 237 23.88 -3.32 12.57
N PRO A 238 23.93 -2.51 13.65
CA PRO A 238 23.19 -2.82 14.88
C PRO A 238 21.67 -2.88 14.69
N LEU A 239 21.09 -2.07 13.80
CA LEU A 239 19.65 -2.11 13.47
C LEU A 239 19.32 -3.40 12.72
N ALA A 240 20.08 -3.70 11.66
CA ALA A 240 19.90 -4.91 10.87
C ALA A 240 20.03 -6.18 11.73
N GLY A 241 21.02 -6.22 12.63
CA GLY A 241 21.20 -7.32 13.58
C GLY A 241 19.97 -7.52 14.48
N ARG A 242 19.44 -6.45 15.09
CA ARG A 242 18.24 -6.55 15.95
C ARG A 242 17.00 -7.03 15.20
N LEU A 243 16.81 -6.58 13.96
CA LEU A 243 15.70 -7.02 13.13
C LEU A 243 15.83 -8.51 12.77
N ARG A 244 17.04 -8.99 12.45
CA ARG A 244 17.29 -10.43 12.23
C ARG A 244 17.07 -11.27 13.48
N ASP A 245 17.50 -10.80 14.64
CA ASP A 245 17.24 -11.48 15.90
C ASP A 245 15.73 -11.55 16.18
N ALA A 246 15.00 -10.46 15.92
CA ALA A 246 13.54 -10.42 16.08
C ALA A 246 12.80 -11.34 15.09
N LEU A 247 13.30 -11.50 13.87
CA LEU A 247 12.78 -12.50 12.93
C LEU A 247 13.04 -13.91 13.46
N ALA A 248 14.27 -14.17 13.91
CA ALA A 248 14.68 -15.50 14.37
C ALA A 248 13.94 -15.97 15.64
N ASP A 249 13.57 -15.04 16.53
CA ASP A 249 12.85 -15.35 17.77
C ASP A 249 11.33 -15.14 17.69
N GLY A 250 10.81 -14.74 16.52
CA GLY A 250 9.37 -14.61 16.25
C GLY A 250 8.72 -13.35 16.81
N ARG A 251 9.50 -12.36 17.26
CA ARG A 251 8.98 -11.02 17.61
C ARG A 251 8.62 -10.19 16.39
N LEU A 252 9.33 -10.39 15.28
CA LEU A 252 9.04 -9.80 13.98
C LEU A 252 8.46 -10.89 13.07
N LEU A 253 7.20 -10.74 12.69
CA LEU A 253 6.49 -11.66 11.79
C LEU A 253 6.27 -10.96 10.45
N VAL A 254 6.50 -11.66 9.33
CA VAL A 254 6.32 -11.10 7.99
C VAL A 254 5.16 -11.83 7.32
N GLU A 255 4.24 -11.08 6.71
CA GLU A 255 3.14 -11.62 5.93
C GLU A 255 3.00 -10.88 4.60
N SER A 256 2.65 -11.62 3.54
CA SER A 256 2.38 -11.06 2.21
C SER A 256 1.05 -11.61 1.65
N PRO A 257 -0.12 -11.23 2.21
CA PRO A 257 -1.40 -11.73 1.75
C PRO A 257 -1.73 -11.20 0.33
N GLU A 258 -2.24 -12.08 -0.55
CA GLU A 258 -2.56 -11.73 -1.95
C GLU A 258 -3.53 -10.53 -2.06
N PHE A 259 -4.43 -10.36 -1.09
CA PHE A 259 -5.39 -9.26 -1.01
C PHE A 259 -4.77 -7.87 -1.25
N TYR A 260 -3.56 -7.62 -0.73
CA TYR A 260 -2.89 -6.32 -0.87
C TYR A 260 -2.38 -6.04 -2.29
N THR A 261 -2.39 -7.05 -3.16
CA THR A 261 -2.11 -6.93 -4.61
C THR A 261 -3.38 -7.00 -5.47
N GLY A 262 -4.54 -7.15 -4.82
CA GLY A 262 -5.86 -7.20 -5.44
C GLY A 262 -6.54 -5.84 -5.55
N PRO A 263 -7.66 -5.75 -6.28
CA PRO A 263 -8.35 -4.49 -6.58
C PRO A 263 -9.37 -4.08 -5.51
N LEU A 264 -9.55 -4.88 -4.45
CA LEU A 264 -10.66 -4.71 -3.52
C LEU A 264 -10.37 -3.72 -2.38
N PRO A 265 -11.40 -2.96 -1.95
CA PRO A 265 -11.32 -2.10 -0.77
C PRO A 265 -11.22 -2.93 0.52
N PHE A 266 -10.78 -2.31 1.62
CA PHE A 266 -10.57 -3.04 2.88
C PHE A 266 -11.85 -3.65 3.47
N TRP A 267 -13.03 -3.11 3.19
CA TRP A 267 -14.30 -3.72 3.64
C TRP A 267 -14.70 -4.98 2.86
N GLU A 268 -13.96 -5.34 1.81
CA GLU A 268 -14.09 -6.61 1.09
C GLU A 268 -12.93 -7.56 1.39
N MET A 269 -12.11 -7.27 2.40
CA MET A 269 -11.01 -8.15 2.80
C MET A 269 -11.52 -9.55 3.22
N PRO A 270 -10.78 -10.63 2.93
CA PRO A 270 -11.16 -11.98 3.34
C PRO A 270 -11.36 -12.10 4.86
N ASP A 271 -12.25 -12.99 5.25
CA ASP A 271 -12.63 -13.20 6.65
C ASP A 271 -11.44 -13.55 7.54
N GLU A 272 -10.51 -14.34 7.02
CA GLU A 272 -9.29 -14.73 7.70
C GLU A 272 -8.39 -13.52 7.95
N LEU A 273 -8.18 -12.66 6.94
CA LEU A 273 -7.37 -11.44 7.08
C LEU A 273 -8.02 -10.46 8.05
N HIS A 274 -9.34 -10.29 7.98
CA HIS A 274 -10.09 -9.46 8.93
C HIS A 274 -9.92 -9.96 10.37
N ALA A 275 -10.07 -11.27 10.60
CA ALA A 275 -9.87 -11.86 11.91
C ALA A 275 -8.42 -11.70 12.40
N ARG A 276 -7.44 -11.84 11.51
CA ARG A 276 -6.02 -11.58 11.83
C ARG A 276 -5.78 -10.15 12.29
N LEU A 277 -6.35 -9.16 11.59
CA LEU A 277 -6.21 -7.74 11.97
C LEU A 277 -6.95 -7.43 13.28
N ALA A 278 -8.08 -8.09 13.54
CA ALA A 278 -8.85 -7.93 14.79
C ALA A 278 -8.07 -8.37 16.05
N GLU A 279 -7.08 -9.26 15.90
CA GLU A 279 -6.21 -9.68 17.00
C GLU A 279 -5.10 -8.67 17.33
N ALA A 280 -4.81 -7.73 16.42
CA ALA A 280 -3.80 -6.70 16.66
C ALA A 280 -4.35 -5.61 17.59
N ALA A 281 -3.50 -5.06 18.45
CA ALA A 281 -3.89 -3.93 19.30
C ALA A 281 -3.99 -2.61 18.52
N LEU A 282 -3.18 -2.50 17.47
CA LEU A 282 -3.11 -1.35 16.57
C LEU A 282 -2.63 -1.78 15.20
N VAL A 283 -3.24 -1.24 14.15
CA VAL A 283 -2.75 -1.33 12.78
C VAL A 283 -2.27 0.05 12.34
N LEU A 284 -1.05 0.13 11.81
CA LEU A 284 -0.50 1.30 11.15
C LEU A 284 -0.56 1.06 9.64
N THR A 285 -1.28 1.87 8.89
CA THR A 285 -1.28 1.78 7.41
C THR A 285 -0.43 2.89 6.82
N LYS A 286 0.58 2.54 6.01
CA LYS A 286 1.45 3.51 5.35
C LYS A 286 0.93 3.87 3.96
N GLY A 287 1.10 5.12 3.56
CA GLY A 287 0.99 5.50 2.15
C GLY A 287 -0.39 5.92 1.66
N ASP A 288 -0.42 6.38 0.42
CA ASP A 288 -1.63 6.85 -0.24
C ASP A 288 -2.50 5.70 -0.75
N ALA A 289 -1.89 4.63 -1.27
CA ALA A 289 -2.62 3.47 -1.79
C ALA A 289 -3.44 2.76 -0.70
N ASN A 290 -2.85 2.54 0.49
CA ASN A 290 -3.59 1.97 1.61
C ASN A 290 -4.69 2.90 2.11
N PHE A 291 -4.48 4.23 2.11
CA PHE A 291 -5.54 5.17 2.48
C PHE A 291 -6.70 5.18 1.48
N ARG A 292 -6.40 5.12 0.19
CA ARG A 292 -7.42 4.94 -0.85
C ARG A 292 -8.17 3.63 -0.67
N ARG A 293 -7.48 2.53 -0.34
CA ARG A 293 -8.08 1.22 -0.04
C ARG A 293 -8.99 1.25 1.20
N LEU A 294 -8.65 2.02 2.23
CA LEU A 294 -9.50 2.24 3.42
C LEU A 294 -10.79 2.94 3.03
N LEU A 295 -10.73 3.88 2.12
CA LEU A 295 -11.88 4.68 1.70
C LEU A 295 -12.52 4.18 0.40
N GLY A 296 -12.07 3.03 -0.11
CA GLY A 296 -12.47 2.42 -1.39
C GLY A 296 -12.32 3.31 -2.62
N ASP A 297 -11.43 4.30 -2.56
CA ASP A 297 -11.16 5.23 -3.66
C ASP A 297 -12.43 5.93 -4.19
N LEU A 298 -13.24 6.44 -3.25
CA LEU A 298 -14.53 7.07 -3.53
C LEU A 298 -14.52 8.59 -3.30
N HIS A 299 -15.47 9.29 -3.93
CA HIS A 299 -15.72 10.74 -3.75
C HIS A 299 -16.43 11.04 -2.42
N TRP A 300 -15.75 10.79 -1.31
CA TRP A 300 -16.26 11.17 0.01
C TRP A 300 -16.41 12.69 0.13
N PRO A 301 -17.52 13.19 0.71
CA PRO A 301 -17.64 14.59 1.12
C PRO A 301 -16.45 15.00 1.99
N HIS A 302 -15.95 16.22 1.81
CA HIS A 302 -14.75 16.68 2.54
C HIS A 302 -14.92 16.69 4.06
N ASP A 303 -16.15 16.82 4.56
CA ASP A 303 -16.54 16.77 5.97
C ASP A 303 -16.83 15.35 6.49
N THR A 304 -16.54 14.31 5.69
CA THR A 304 -16.65 12.91 6.14
C THR A 304 -15.64 12.65 7.25
N ASP A 305 -16.13 12.41 8.46
CA ASP A 305 -15.28 12.04 9.60
C ASP A 305 -14.64 10.66 9.38
N PHE A 306 -13.30 10.62 9.42
CA PHE A 306 -12.53 9.39 9.18
C PHE A 306 -12.80 8.35 10.26
N ALA A 307 -12.83 8.75 11.53
CA ALA A 307 -13.03 7.85 12.64
C ALA A 307 -14.40 7.17 12.57
N ASP A 308 -15.46 7.95 12.36
CA ASP A 308 -16.83 7.45 12.23
C ASP A 308 -16.98 6.48 11.06
N LEU A 309 -16.30 6.70 9.93
CA LEU A 309 -16.31 5.76 8.81
C LEU A 309 -15.57 4.47 9.14
N MET A 310 -14.41 4.55 9.78
CA MET A 310 -13.67 3.35 10.20
C MET A 310 -14.46 2.54 11.24
N ARG A 311 -15.26 3.19 12.11
CA ARG A 311 -16.11 2.51 13.12
C ARG A 311 -17.15 1.59 12.50
N GLU A 312 -17.45 1.75 11.21
CA GLU A 312 -18.48 0.95 10.54
C GLU A 312 -18.00 -0.45 10.18
N TYR A 313 -16.69 -0.64 9.95
CA TYR A 313 -16.19 -1.91 9.41
C TYR A 313 -14.76 -2.29 9.82
N TRP A 314 -13.95 -1.38 10.35
CA TRP A 314 -12.55 -1.66 10.64
C TRP A 314 -12.37 -2.38 12.00
N PRO A 315 -11.62 -3.50 12.07
CA PRO A 315 -11.71 -4.44 13.19
C PRO A 315 -11.00 -4.04 14.50
N THR A 316 -10.09 -3.06 14.48
CA THR A 316 -9.27 -2.72 15.64
C THR A 316 -8.86 -1.24 15.65
N SER A 317 -7.96 -0.81 16.52
CA SER A 317 -7.39 0.54 16.47
C SER A 317 -6.60 0.72 15.16
N LEU A 318 -6.72 1.89 14.54
CA LEU A 318 -6.07 2.21 13.27
C LEU A 318 -5.33 3.53 13.39
N ALA A 319 -4.15 3.61 12.80
CA ALA A 319 -3.54 4.87 12.42
C ALA A 319 -3.11 4.85 10.95
N ALA A 320 -3.58 5.84 10.18
CA ALA A 320 -3.16 6.00 8.79
C ALA A 320 -2.04 7.03 8.68
N LEU A 321 -0.92 6.64 8.08
CA LEU A 321 0.29 7.43 7.90
C LEU A 321 0.46 7.78 6.42
N ARG A 322 -0.07 8.92 6.00
CA ARG A 322 -0.22 9.23 4.57
C ARG A 322 0.43 10.56 4.18
N THR A 323 1.17 10.55 3.06
CA THR A 323 1.38 11.75 2.23
C THR A 323 0.29 11.81 1.16
N CYS A 324 -0.42 12.93 1.05
CA CYS A 324 -1.55 13.06 0.13
C CYS A 324 -1.07 13.05 -1.33
N LYS A 325 -1.36 11.97 -2.06
CA LYS A 325 -1.02 11.76 -3.47
C LYS A 325 -2.26 11.41 -4.33
N SER A 326 -3.46 11.70 -3.83
CA SER A 326 -4.75 11.49 -4.52
C SER A 326 -5.83 12.44 -4.00
N GLY A 327 -6.95 12.52 -4.72
CA GLY A 327 -8.11 13.35 -4.37
C GLY A 327 -9.00 12.78 -3.26
N VAL A 328 -8.75 11.55 -2.80
CA VAL A 328 -9.51 10.93 -1.72
C VAL A 328 -9.16 11.59 -0.39
N LEU A 329 -10.17 12.10 0.33
CA LEU A 329 -10.00 12.79 1.60
C LEU A 329 -11.11 12.40 2.58
N ALA A 330 -10.76 12.43 3.86
CA ALA A 330 -11.68 12.38 4.99
C ALA A 330 -11.15 13.37 6.05
N THR A 331 -12.04 13.98 6.82
CA THR A 331 -11.66 14.89 7.90
C THR A 331 -11.00 14.08 9.03
N PRO A 332 -9.83 14.51 9.53
CA PRO A 332 -9.24 13.95 10.74
C PRO A 332 -10.15 14.18 11.95
N SER A 333 -10.17 13.23 12.87
CA SER A 333 -10.99 13.26 14.09
C SER A 333 -10.58 14.34 15.10
#